data_AF-A0A2R7T7R8-F1
#
_entry.id   AF-A0A2R7T7R8-F1
#
_cell.length_a   1.000
_cell.length_b   1.000
_cell.length_c   1.000
_cell.angle_alpha   90.00
_cell.angle_beta   90.00
_cell.angle_gamma   90.00
#
_symmetry.space_group_name_H-M   'P 1'
#
loop_
_entity.id
_entity.type
_entity.pdbx_description
1 polymer ?
#
loop_
_entity_poly.entity_id
_entity_poly.type
_entity_poly.pdbx_seq_one_letter_code
_entity_poly.pdbx_strand_id
1 'polypeptide(L)'
;MIPTVAPARAGALAFEGVVVAAVGAWIKLGLGALALAALAGCNNSPHPRGAERENTLYMAFSERSPRYLDPTSSYAAPESTYVYEITEPPYGYHPLKRPYTLIPRAAESLAQPYFLDAQGRRLPDDAPDAQIAQAVYDIPIRRGLKWSPHPAFAKDAKGRPLYHHLQPGELGDKRSPFEFAQRATREVVAEDFVYALKRHASPRLEAPVASVFSEHIVGLKDYIALIKRESARQLAGLPENMADKPFLDLRQWPLAGAEAVNDHLLRIRLKGRYPQWRYWLATSFTSPIPWEVDAFYAQPGMAARSIGWNQWPVGTGPFMMTEYV
;
A
#
# COMPACT_ATOMS: atom_id res chain seq x y z
N MET A 1 64.26 85.57 0.52
CA MET A 1 65.31 85.45 -0.51
C MET A 1 65.28 84.03 -1.05
N ILE A 2 65.03 83.89 -2.34
CA ILE A 2 64.96 82.61 -3.06
C ILE A 2 66.35 81.97 -3.10
N PRO A 3 66.45 80.64 -3.04
CA PRO A 3 67.26 79.97 -4.04
C PRO A 3 66.49 78.85 -4.74
N THR A 4 66.58 78.90 -6.07
CA THR A 4 66.18 77.90 -7.04
C THR A 4 67.18 76.74 -7.02
N VAL A 5 66.69 75.50 -7.11
CA VAL A 5 67.50 74.33 -7.46
C VAL A 5 66.75 73.55 -8.53
N ALA A 6 67.41 73.32 -9.67
CA ALA A 6 67.00 72.45 -10.77
C ALA A 6 67.73 71.09 -10.69
N PRO A 7 67.54 70.18 -11.64
CA PRO A 7 66.62 69.03 -11.60
C PRO A 7 67.34 67.70 -11.30
N ALA A 8 66.61 66.69 -10.78
CA ALA A 8 67.14 65.34 -10.62
C ALA A 8 66.51 64.35 -11.62
N ARG A 9 67.41 63.60 -12.24
CA ARG A 9 67.29 62.64 -13.35
C ARG A 9 66.14 61.63 -13.23
N ALA A 10 65.47 61.37 -14.36
CA ALA A 10 64.65 60.19 -14.57
C ALA A 10 65.56 58.94 -14.65
N GLY A 11 65.53 58.11 -13.60
CA GLY A 11 66.02 56.74 -13.63
C GLY A 11 64.85 55.80 -13.89
N ALA A 12 64.80 55.22 -15.08
CA ALA A 12 63.89 54.13 -15.40
C ALA A 12 64.28 52.89 -14.57
N LEU A 13 63.47 52.55 -13.57
CA LEU A 13 63.51 51.24 -12.94
C LEU A 13 62.67 50.28 -13.78
N ALA A 14 63.37 49.49 -14.60
CA ALA A 14 62.80 48.30 -15.20
C ALA A 14 62.46 47.31 -14.07
N PHE A 15 61.17 47.17 -13.76
CA PHE A 15 60.71 46.11 -12.87
C PHE A 15 60.67 44.80 -13.67
N GLU A 16 61.52 43.86 -13.27
CA GLU A 16 61.67 42.55 -13.89
C GLU A 16 60.34 41.78 -13.92
N GLY A 17 59.93 41.33 -15.12
CA GLY A 17 58.65 40.66 -15.38
C GLY A 17 58.46 39.29 -14.70
N VAL A 18 59.44 38.78 -13.95
CA VAL A 18 59.38 37.47 -13.29
C VAL A 18 58.51 37.50 -12.03
N VAL A 19 58.59 38.57 -11.23
CA VAL A 19 57.81 38.69 -9.98
C VAL A 19 56.32 38.91 -10.28
N VAL A 20 56.00 39.68 -11.33
CA VAL A 20 54.62 39.95 -11.77
C VAL A 20 53.97 38.70 -12.38
N ALA A 21 54.73 37.90 -13.14
CA ALA A 21 54.24 36.64 -13.71
C ALA A 21 53.96 35.59 -12.63
N ALA A 22 54.82 35.48 -11.61
CA ALA A 22 54.61 34.58 -10.48
C ALA A 22 53.34 34.97 -9.70
N VAL A 23 53.20 36.23 -9.29
CA VAL A 23 52.01 36.72 -8.56
C VAL A 23 50.72 36.51 -9.37
N GLY A 24 50.76 36.71 -10.69
CA GLY A 24 49.63 36.42 -11.59
C GLY A 24 49.25 34.94 -11.66
N ALA A 25 50.22 34.02 -11.58
CA ALA A 25 49.96 32.58 -11.54
C ALA A 25 49.32 32.15 -10.21
N TRP A 26 49.78 32.69 -9.07
CA TRP A 26 49.20 32.44 -7.75
C TRP A 26 47.77 32.98 -7.62
N ILE A 27 47.47 34.15 -8.20
CA ILE A 27 46.11 34.71 -8.23
C ILE A 27 45.17 33.86 -9.11
N LYS A 28 45.63 33.38 -10.28
CA LYS A 28 44.84 32.49 -11.14
C LYS A 28 44.57 31.13 -10.47
N LEU A 29 45.55 30.56 -9.78
CA LEU A 29 45.39 29.35 -8.98
C LEU A 29 44.41 29.57 -7.81
N GLY A 30 44.51 30.71 -7.11
CA GLY A 30 43.61 31.07 -6.03
C GLY A 30 42.15 31.27 -6.48
N LEU A 31 41.94 31.98 -7.59
CA LEU A 31 40.62 32.15 -8.21
C LEU A 31 40.05 30.83 -8.74
N GLY A 32 40.89 29.98 -9.33
CA GLY A 32 40.51 28.63 -9.76
C GLY A 32 40.07 27.75 -8.58
N ALA A 33 40.83 27.77 -7.48
CA ALA A 33 40.49 27.05 -6.25
C ALA A 33 39.19 27.58 -5.61
N LEU A 34 38.97 28.90 -5.61
CA LEU A 34 37.76 29.53 -5.11
C LEU A 34 36.53 29.16 -5.97
N ALA A 35 36.68 29.12 -7.30
CA ALA A 35 35.63 28.69 -8.23
C ALA A 35 35.28 27.20 -8.08
N LEU A 36 36.29 26.33 -7.90
CA LEU A 36 36.10 24.90 -7.61
C LEU A 36 35.41 24.68 -6.26
N ALA A 37 35.75 25.46 -5.23
CA ALA A 37 35.08 25.42 -3.93
C ALA A 37 33.62 25.91 -4.00
N ALA A 38 33.35 26.94 -4.80
CA ALA A 38 31.98 27.44 -5.04
C ALA A 38 31.11 26.42 -5.79
N LEU A 39 31.68 25.69 -6.76
CA LEU A 39 30.99 24.62 -7.49
C LEU A 39 30.70 23.39 -6.61
N ALA A 40 31.57 23.07 -5.64
CA ALA A 40 31.34 21.98 -4.69
C ALA A 40 30.21 22.27 -3.69
N GLY A 41 29.85 23.54 -3.48
CA GLY A 41 28.76 23.96 -2.59
C GLY A 41 27.37 23.92 -3.22
N CYS A 42 27.28 23.91 -4.55
CA CYS A 42 26.03 23.89 -5.29
C CYS A 42 25.59 22.46 -5.58
N ASN A 43 24.99 21.80 -4.59
CA ASN A 43 24.27 20.55 -4.82
C ASN A 43 22.78 20.87 -5.05
N ASN A 44 22.21 20.39 -6.17
CA ASN A 44 20.78 20.54 -6.49
C ASN A 44 19.91 19.41 -5.93
N SER A 45 20.49 18.52 -5.12
CA SER A 45 19.75 17.49 -4.42
C SER A 45 18.69 18.11 -3.51
N PRO A 46 17.39 17.76 -3.68
CA PRO A 46 16.32 18.23 -2.81
C PRO A 46 16.29 17.49 -1.45
N HIS A 47 17.21 16.55 -1.23
CA HIS A 47 17.26 15.69 -0.05
C HIS A 47 18.29 16.18 0.98
N PRO A 48 18.14 15.80 2.26
CA PRO A 48 19.15 16.07 3.27
C PRO A 48 20.54 15.61 2.85
N ARG A 49 21.59 16.37 3.19
CA ARG A 49 22.97 15.96 2.91
C ARG A 49 23.29 14.63 3.62
N GLY A 50 23.85 13.67 2.89
CA GLY A 50 24.16 12.34 3.43
C GLY A 50 23.09 11.29 3.18
N ALA A 51 21.91 11.68 2.69
CA ALA A 51 20.81 10.76 2.36
C ALA A 51 21.21 9.70 1.33
N GLU A 52 22.21 9.98 0.48
CA GLU A 52 22.75 9.02 -0.50
C GLU A 52 23.41 7.78 0.11
N ARG A 53 23.68 7.80 1.43
CA ARG A 53 24.28 6.68 2.17
C ARG A 53 23.24 5.84 2.92
N GLU A 54 21.99 6.29 2.92
CA GLU A 54 20.90 5.60 3.60
C GLU A 54 20.25 4.59 2.65
N ASN A 55 19.61 3.56 3.23
CA ASN A 55 18.77 2.64 2.46
C ASN A 55 17.35 3.24 2.28
N THR A 56 17.31 4.48 1.78
CA THR A 56 16.09 5.28 1.63
C THR A 56 15.87 5.56 0.16
N LEU A 57 14.75 5.07 -0.39
CA LEU A 57 14.34 5.40 -1.75
C LEU A 57 13.42 6.62 -1.73
N TYR A 58 13.92 7.74 -2.26
CA TYR A 58 13.11 8.92 -2.49
C TYR A 58 12.46 8.85 -3.88
N MET A 59 11.13 8.88 -3.92
CA MET A 59 10.38 8.94 -5.16
C MET A 59 9.57 10.24 -5.21
N ALA A 60 9.72 10.98 -6.30
CA ALA A 60 8.82 12.09 -6.59
C ALA A 60 7.50 11.52 -7.11
N PHE A 61 6.38 12.08 -6.63
CA PHE A 61 5.07 11.78 -7.18
C PHE A 61 4.65 12.92 -8.12
N SER A 62 4.21 12.58 -9.33
CA SER A 62 3.92 13.56 -10.38
C SER A 62 2.47 14.10 -10.35
N GLU A 63 1.59 13.49 -9.56
CA GLU A 63 0.15 13.82 -9.47
C GLU A 63 -0.26 14.29 -8.06
N ARG A 64 -1.56 14.39 -7.76
CA ARG A 64 -2.08 14.69 -6.42
C ARG A 64 -1.86 13.49 -5.48
N SER A 65 -1.94 13.72 -4.16
CA SER A 65 -1.93 12.64 -3.15
C SER A 65 -2.92 11.53 -3.52
N PRO A 66 -2.57 10.25 -3.27
CA PRO A 66 -3.42 9.12 -3.64
C PRO A 66 -4.80 9.25 -2.97
N ARG A 67 -5.86 9.02 -3.74
CA ARG A 67 -7.24 9.12 -3.23
C ARG A 67 -7.60 7.88 -2.42
N TYR A 68 -7.18 6.72 -2.89
CA TYR A 68 -7.41 5.44 -2.23
C TYR A 68 -6.08 4.74 -1.93
N LEU A 69 -5.92 4.36 -0.67
CA LEU A 69 -4.89 3.40 -0.23
C LEU A 69 -5.50 2.08 0.26
N ASP A 70 -6.83 2.01 0.33
CA ASP A 70 -7.56 0.77 0.55
C ASP A 70 -7.37 -0.19 -0.64
N PRO A 71 -6.91 -1.43 -0.44
CA PRO A 71 -6.69 -2.39 -1.53
C PRO A 71 -7.96 -2.79 -2.30
N THR A 72 -9.15 -2.69 -1.69
CA THR A 72 -10.42 -2.94 -2.37
C THR A 72 -10.81 -1.77 -3.29
N SER A 73 -10.45 -0.54 -2.92
CA SER A 73 -10.86 0.68 -3.64
C SER A 73 -9.82 1.19 -4.63
N SER A 74 -8.53 0.97 -4.33
CA SER A 74 -7.42 1.50 -5.14
C SER A 74 -7.36 0.84 -6.51
N TYR A 75 -7.34 1.66 -7.55
CA TYR A 75 -7.32 1.21 -8.95
C TYR A 75 -6.37 2.04 -9.81
N ALA A 76 -6.00 3.24 -9.38
CA ALA A 76 -5.18 4.13 -10.19
C ALA A 76 -3.68 3.76 -10.09
N ALA A 77 -2.94 4.01 -11.17
CA ALA A 77 -1.50 3.73 -11.22
C ALA A 77 -0.68 4.48 -10.14
N PRO A 78 -0.95 5.76 -9.81
CA PRO A 78 -0.21 6.46 -8.74
C PRO A 78 -0.39 5.79 -7.37
N GLU A 79 -1.60 5.30 -7.07
CA GLU A 79 -1.93 4.63 -5.81
C GLU A 79 -1.21 3.28 -5.69
N SER A 80 -1.07 2.57 -6.80
CA SER A 80 -0.43 1.23 -6.86
C SER A 80 1.02 1.25 -6.35
N THR A 81 1.72 2.37 -6.47
CA THR A 81 3.09 2.56 -5.94
C THR A 81 3.17 2.34 -4.43
N TYR A 82 2.08 2.61 -3.70
CA TYR A 82 2.00 2.39 -2.25
C TYR A 82 1.32 1.07 -1.93
N VAL A 83 0.18 0.78 -2.56
CA VAL A 83 -0.69 -0.34 -2.18
C VAL A 83 -0.01 -1.70 -2.39
N TYR A 84 0.81 -1.87 -3.44
CA TYR A 84 1.50 -3.14 -3.71
C TYR A 84 2.75 -3.38 -2.84
N GLU A 85 3.25 -2.32 -2.21
CA GLU A 85 4.35 -2.37 -1.23
C GLU A 85 3.83 -2.63 0.19
N ILE A 86 2.61 -2.17 0.48
CA ILE A 86 1.95 -2.33 1.78
C ILE A 86 1.17 -3.63 1.86
N THR A 87 0.40 -3.96 0.82
CA THR A 87 -0.47 -5.14 0.79
C THR A 87 0.12 -6.24 -0.08
N GLU A 88 -0.23 -7.48 0.23
CA GLU A 88 0.33 -8.63 -0.48
C GLU A 88 -0.76 -9.57 -1.02
N PRO A 89 -1.06 -9.53 -2.33
CA PRO A 89 -1.98 -10.48 -2.93
C PRO A 89 -1.41 -11.90 -2.95
N PRO A 90 -2.23 -12.94 -3.22
CA PRO A 90 -1.79 -14.32 -3.27
C PRO A 90 -0.56 -14.51 -4.18
N TYR A 91 -0.58 -13.89 -5.36
CA TYR A 91 0.49 -13.95 -6.35
C TYR A 91 1.09 -12.58 -6.64
N GLY A 92 2.15 -12.57 -7.43
CA GLY A 92 2.72 -11.36 -8.03
C GLY A 92 3.39 -11.70 -9.33
N TYR A 93 4.08 -10.73 -9.92
CA TYR A 93 4.88 -10.96 -11.12
C TYR A 93 6.36 -10.92 -10.78
N HIS A 94 7.13 -11.80 -11.42
CA HIS A 94 8.57 -11.74 -11.35
C HIS A 94 9.05 -10.39 -11.94
N PRO A 95 9.84 -9.59 -11.21
CA PRO A 95 10.16 -8.22 -11.62
C PRO A 95 10.88 -8.17 -12.97
N LEU A 96 11.82 -9.10 -13.19
CA LEU A 96 12.72 -9.07 -14.35
C LEU A 96 12.37 -10.02 -15.51
N LYS A 97 11.52 -11.04 -15.31
CA LYS A 97 11.28 -12.05 -16.37
C LYS A 97 10.35 -11.50 -17.45
N ARG A 98 10.69 -11.81 -18.70
CA ARG A 98 9.87 -11.54 -19.89
C ARG A 98 9.80 -12.83 -20.72
N PRO A 99 8.61 -13.33 -21.12
CA PRO A 99 7.28 -12.77 -20.84
C PRO A 99 6.95 -12.73 -19.33
N TYR A 100 6.05 -11.82 -18.94
CA TYR A 100 5.66 -11.64 -17.54
C TYR A 100 5.22 -12.97 -16.93
N THR A 101 5.85 -13.34 -15.82
CA THR A 101 5.68 -14.65 -15.19
C THR A 101 5.16 -14.48 -13.77
N LEU A 102 4.06 -15.15 -13.45
CA LEU A 102 3.52 -15.16 -12.09
C LEU A 102 4.46 -15.88 -11.12
N ILE A 103 4.52 -15.40 -9.89
CA ILE A 103 5.24 -15.99 -8.76
C ILE A 103 4.33 -15.98 -7.52
N PRO A 104 4.51 -16.93 -6.59
CA PRO A 104 3.83 -16.86 -5.30
C PRO A 104 4.25 -15.60 -4.52
N ARG A 105 3.30 -15.01 -3.80
CA ARG A 105 3.53 -13.96 -2.79
C ARG A 105 2.92 -14.41 -1.46
N ALA A 106 1.69 -13.99 -1.14
CA ALA A 106 1.03 -14.43 0.08
C ALA A 106 0.59 -15.91 0.01
N ALA A 107 0.42 -16.48 -1.18
CA ALA A 107 0.27 -17.91 -1.38
C ALA A 107 1.62 -18.64 -1.30
N GLU A 108 1.63 -19.87 -0.80
CA GLU A 108 2.81 -20.73 -0.77
C GLU A 108 3.22 -21.21 -2.17
N SER A 109 2.26 -21.39 -3.08
CA SER A 109 2.49 -21.81 -4.46
C SER A 109 1.40 -21.30 -5.40
N LEU A 110 1.66 -21.35 -6.72
CA LEU A 110 0.64 -21.06 -7.74
C LEU A 110 -0.34 -22.23 -7.86
N ALA A 111 -1.56 -22.06 -7.37
CA ALA A 111 -2.63 -23.06 -7.49
C ALA A 111 -3.10 -23.20 -8.94
N GLN A 112 -3.30 -24.46 -9.36
CA GLN A 112 -4.02 -24.79 -10.60
C GLN A 112 -5.49 -25.05 -10.26
N PRO A 113 -6.43 -24.54 -11.09
CA PRO A 113 -7.83 -24.84 -10.87
C PRO A 113 -8.12 -26.30 -11.16
N TYR A 114 -9.20 -26.78 -10.56
CA TYR A 114 -9.86 -27.99 -11.01
C TYR A 114 -11.32 -27.73 -11.38
N PHE A 115 -11.87 -28.62 -12.20
CA PHE A 115 -13.19 -28.40 -12.79
C PHE A 115 -14.23 -29.37 -12.23
N LEU A 116 -15.43 -28.82 -12.00
CA LEU A 116 -16.60 -29.56 -11.56
C LEU A 116 -17.75 -29.38 -12.56
N ASP A 117 -18.52 -30.43 -12.78
CA ASP A 117 -19.79 -30.36 -13.51
C ASP A 117 -20.93 -29.80 -12.65
N ALA A 118 -22.12 -29.70 -13.23
CA ALA A 118 -23.30 -29.16 -12.55
C ALA A 118 -23.76 -30.00 -11.35
N GLN A 119 -23.33 -31.26 -11.25
CA GLN A 119 -23.61 -32.17 -10.14
C GLN A 119 -22.47 -32.18 -9.11
N GLY A 120 -21.43 -31.36 -9.29
CA GLY A 120 -20.27 -31.28 -8.40
C GLY A 120 -19.27 -32.42 -8.58
N ARG A 121 -19.36 -33.19 -9.68
CA ARG A 121 -18.42 -34.27 -9.99
C ARG A 121 -17.18 -33.70 -10.67
N ARG A 122 -16.01 -34.28 -10.33
CA ARG A 122 -14.72 -33.90 -10.91
C ARG A 122 -14.69 -34.19 -12.41
N LEU A 123 -14.21 -33.22 -13.19
CA LEU A 123 -13.98 -33.36 -14.62
C LEU A 123 -12.47 -33.48 -14.92
N PRO A 124 -12.09 -34.06 -16.09
CA PRO A 124 -10.73 -33.95 -16.62
C PRO A 124 -10.30 -32.49 -16.85
N ASP A 125 -8.99 -32.23 -16.82
CA ASP A 125 -8.45 -30.86 -16.95
C ASP A 125 -8.68 -30.25 -18.35
N ASP A 126 -8.82 -31.10 -19.37
CA ASP A 126 -9.12 -30.78 -20.77
C ASP A 126 -10.62 -30.84 -21.10
N ALA A 127 -11.50 -30.94 -20.09
CA ALA A 127 -12.94 -31.00 -20.30
C ALA A 127 -13.44 -29.78 -21.12
N PRO A 128 -14.38 -29.97 -22.07
CA PRO A 128 -14.98 -28.89 -22.83
C PRO A 128 -15.66 -27.87 -21.92
N ASP A 129 -15.52 -26.58 -22.23
CA ASP A 129 -16.05 -25.48 -21.39
C ASP A 129 -17.56 -25.61 -21.11
N ALA A 130 -18.33 -26.11 -22.07
CA ALA A 130 -19.77 -26.34 -21.92
C ALA A 130 -20.15 -27.34 -20.81
N GLN A 131 -19.21 -28.21 -20.39
CA GLN A 131 -19.43 -29.18 -19.32
C GLN A 131 -18.99 -28.65 -17.95
N ILE A 132 -18.16 -27.60 -17.91
CA ILE A 132 -17.59 -27.05 -16.69
C ILE A 132 -18.60 -26.08 -16.06
N ALA A 133 -19.23 -26.51 -14.98
CA ALA A 133 -20.09 -25.62 -14.20
C ALA A 133 -19.26 -24.74 -13.26
N GLN A 134 -18.18 -25.27 -12.69
CA GLN A 134 -17.30 -24.52 -11.78
C GLN A 134 -15.82 -24.79 -12.04
N ALA A 135 -15.01 -23.73 -11.92
CA ALA A 135 -13.58 -23.83 -11.70
C ALA A 135 -13.29 -23.53 -10.22
N VAL A 136 -12.52 -24.39 -9.56
CA VAL A 136 -12.21 -24.30 -8.14
C VAL A 136 -10.70 -24.16 -7.95
N TYR A 137 -10.29 -23.13 -7.22
CA TYR A 137 -8.91 -22.90 -6.84
C TYR A 137 -8.74 -23.18 -5.36
N ASP A 138 -7.88 -24.14 -5.02
CA ASP A 138 -7.42 -24.37 -3.65
C ASP A 138 -6.02 -23.76 -3.51
N ILE A 139 -5.96 -22.61 -2.86
CA ILE A 139 -4.78 -21.76 -2.77
C ILE A 139 -4.15 -21.95 -1.38
N PRO A 140 -2.97 -22.59 -1.29
CA PRO A 140 -2.26 -22.70 -0.02
C PRO A 140 -1.71 -21.33 0.37
N ILE A 141 -2.02 -20.86 1.58
CA ILE A 141 -1.55 -19.58 2.11
C ILE A 141 -0.24 -19.81 2.87
N ARG A 142 0.74 -18.93 2.66
CA ARG A 142 2.03 -19.01 3.31
C ARG A 142 1.89 -18.89 4.83
N ARG A 143 2.41 -19.87 5.54
CA ARG A 143 2.50 -19.88 7.01
C ARG A 143 3.51 -18.84 7.51
N GLY A 144 3.25 -18.28 8.67
CA GLY A 144 4.08 -17.27 9.32
C GLY A 144 3.99 -15.87 8.71
N LEU A 145 3.15 -15.65 7.68
CA LEU A 145 2.89 -14.31 7.15
C LEU A 145 2.16 -13.50 8.22
N LYS A 146 2.66 -12.29 8.53
CA LYS A 146 2.13 -11.46 9.62
C LYS A 146 1.67 -10.11 9.11
N TRP A 147 0.67 -9.56 9.79
CA TRP A 147 0.25 -8.18 9.60
C TRP A 147 1.30 -7.19 10.14
N SER A 148 1.40 -6.03 9.51
CA SER A 148 2.09 -4.87 10.09
C SER A 148 1.51 -4.54 11.48
N PRO A 149 2.33 -4.16 12.48
CA PRO A 149 1.84 -3.86 13.82
C PRO A 149 0.77 -2.77 13.85
N HIS A 150 -0.39 -3.05 14.45
CA HIS A 150 -1.54 -2.14 14.45
C HIS A 150 -2.35 -2.26 15.76
N PRO A 151 -2.97 -1.17 16.27
CA PRO A 151 -3.80 -1.23 17.48
C PRO A 151 -5.01 -2.17 17.35
N ALA A 152 -5.54 -2.37 16.15
CA ALA A 152 -6.65 -3.30 15.92
C ALA A 152 -6.36 -4.74 16.37
N PHE A 153 -5.10 -5.15 16.45
CA PHE A 153 -4.70 -6.48 16.89
C PHE A 153 -4.35 -6.55 18.39
N ALA A 154 -4.27 -5.41 19.08
CA ALA A 154 -3.86 -5.36 20.47
C ALA A 154 -4.95 -5.95 21.37
N LYS A 155 -4.54 -6.84 22.30
CA LYS A 155 -5.43 -7.58 23.20
C LYS A 155 -5.02 -7.39 24.65
N ASP A 156 -5.99 -7.44 25.56
CA ASP A 156 -5.74 -7.47 26.99
C ASP A 156 -5.22 -8.84 27.45
N ALA A 157 -4.88 -8.94 28.74
CA ALA A 157 -4.41 -10.20 29.35
C ALA A 157 -5.44 -11.35 29.27
N LYS A 158 -6.71 -11.06 28.96
CA LYS A 158 -7.80 -12.03 28.77
C LYS A 158 -8.06 -12.35 27.30
N GLY A 159 -7.24 -11.81 26.38
CA GLY A 159 -7.38 -12.02 24.94
C GLY A 159 -8.46 -11.18 24.26
N ARG A 160 -9.08 -10.21 24.95
CA ARG A 160 -10.11 -9.33 24.39
C ARG A 160 -9.47 -8.16 23.65
N PRO A 161 -10.02 -7.69 22.52
CA PRO A 161 -9.47 -6.53 21.82
C PRO A 161 -9.46 -5.27 22.72
N LEU A 162 -8.34 -4.55 22.75
CA LEU A 162 -8.19 -3.34 23.57
C LEU A 162 -8.94 -2.14 23.00
N TYR A 163 -8.97 -2.01 21.67
CA TYR A 163 -9.39 -0.79 21.00
C TYR A 163 -10.53 -1.03 20.00
N HIS A 164 -11.51 -1.88 20.34
CA HIS A 164 -12.68 -2.15 19.47
C HIS A 164 -14.00 -1.58 20.02
N HIS A 165 -13.95 -0.90 21.17
CA HIS A 165 -15.13 -0.42 21.89
C HIS A 165 -15.00 1.02 22.38
N LEU A 166 -14.30 1.87 21.61
CA LEU A 166 -14.16 3.29 21.93
C LEU A 166 -15.53 3.96 22.01
N GLN A 167 -15.76 4.65 23.13
CA GLN A 167 -16.91 5.52 23.32
C GLN A 167 -16.65 6.89 22.69
N PRO A 168 -17.70 7.66 22.35
CA PRO A 168 -17.54 9.03 21.87
C PRO A 168 -16.63 9.86 22.79
N GLY A 169 -15.59 10.47 22.22
CA GLY A 169 -14.60 11.27 22.93
C GLY A 169 -13.34 10.52 23.40
N GLU A 170 -13.37 9.19 23.53
CA GLU A 170 -12.21 8.41 24.01
C GLU A 170 -11.03 8.37 23.03
N LEU A 171 -11.28 8.61 21.74
CA LEU A 171 -10.21 8.75 20.74
C LEU A 171 -9.29 9.94 21.06
N GLY A 172 -9.83 10.99 21.71
CA GLY A 172 -9.11 12.23 22.02
C GLY A 172 -8.58 12.93 20.77
N ASP A 173 -7.32 13.35 20.83
CA ASP A 173 -6.66 14.10 19.75
C ASP A 173 -5.86 13.24 18.77
N LYS A 174 -5.95 11.91 18.89
CA LYS A 174 -5.19 11.02 18.03
C LYS A 174 -5.53 11.22 16.56
N ARG A 175 -4.51 11.25 15.71
CA ARG A 175 -4.58 11.33 14.24
C ARG A 175 -3.88 10.15 13.56
N SER A 176 -3.21 9.29 14.33
CA SER A 176 -2.51 8.13 13.80
C SER A 176 -2.77 6.86 14.64
N PRO A 177 -2.91 5.68 14.01
CA PRO A 177 -2.88 4.40 14.72
C PRO A 177 -1.62 4.18 15.58
N PHE A 178 -0.52 4.88 15.27
CA PHE A 178 0.75 4.80 16.00
C PHE A 178 0.74 5.55 17.34
N GLU A 179 -0.26 6.41 17.59
CA GLU A 179 -0.44 7.14 18.85
C GLU A 179 -1.25 6.35 19.90
N PHE A 180 -1.67 5.13 19.56
CA PHE A 180 -2.25 4.18 20.51
C PHE A 180 -1.12 3.51 21.30
N ALA A 181 -1.33 3.38 22.62
CA ALA A 181 -0.28 2.92 23.53
C ALA A 181 0.23 1.50 23.21
N GLN A 182 -0.66 0.63 22.72
CA GLN A 182 -0.33 -0.75 22.38
C GLN A 182 -0.67 -1.04 20.92
N ARG A 183 0.23 -1.79 20.29
CA ARG A 183 0.06 -2.34 18.95
C ARG A 183 0.47 -3.80 19.01
N ALA A 184 -0.18 -4.64 18.22
CA ALA A 184 0.20 -6.03 18.10
C ALA A 184 0.13 -6.46 16.64
N THR A 185 0.41 -7.73 16.40
CA THR A 185 0.28 -8.38 15.10
C THR A 185 -0.30 -9.77 15.31
N ARG A 186 -0.91 -10.33 14.27
CA ARG A 186 -1.28 -11.74 14.20
C ARG A 186 -0.86 -12.31 12.85
N GLU A 187 -0.87 -13.63 12.77
CA GLU A 187 -0.71 -14.33 11.50
C GLU A 187 -1.90 -14.06 10.58
N VAL A 188 -1.62 -14.02 9.28
CA VAL A 188 -2.62 -13.98 8.21
C VAL A 188 -3.18 -15.37 8.00
N VAL A 189 -4.50 -15.48 7.93
CA VAL A 189 -5.20 -16.75 7.71
C VAL A 189 -6.10 -16.66 6.48
N ALA A 190 -6.53 -17.81 5.95
CA ALA A 190 -7.38 -17.89 4.76
C ALA A 190 -8.68 -17.07 4.90
N GLU A 191 -9.24 -16.96 6.11
CA GLU A 191 -10.44 -16.14 6.36
C GLU A 191 -10.21 -14.65 6.05
N ASP A 192 -8.97 -14.14 6.14
CA ASP A 192 -8.67 -12.74 5.78
C ASP A 192 -8.83 -12.49 4.28
N PHE A 193 -8.56 -13.50 3.45
CA PHE A 193 -8.79 -13.44 2.00
C PHE A 193 -10.28 -13.63 1.66
N VAL A 194 -10.98 -14.51 2.38
CA VAL A 194 -12.44 -14.64 2.26
C VAL A 194 -13.11 -13.31 2.60
N TYR A 195 -12.68 -12.67 3.69
CA TYR A 195 -13.18 -11.37 4.10
C TYR A 195 -12.90 -10.28 3.05
N ALA A 196 -11.70 -10.26 2.46
CA ALA A 196 -11.38 -9.34 1.37
C ALA A 196 -12.29 -9.50 0.13
N LEU A 197 -12.58 -10.74 -0.27
CA LEU A 197 -13.53 -11.00 -1.36
C LEU A 197 -14.95 -10.56 -1.01
N LYS A 198 -15.40 -10.81 0.23
CA LYS A 198 -16.69 -10.32 0.75
C LYS A 198 -16.76 -8.79 0.73
N ARG A 199 -15.64 -8.11 0.95
CA ARG A 199 -15.57 -6.64 1.04
C ARG A 199 -15.95 -5.91 -0.24
N HIS A 200 -15.83 -6.58 -1.39
CA HIS A 200 -16.32 -6.09 -2.68
C HIS A 200 -17.85 -5.92 -2.74
N ALA A 201 -18.57 -6.52 -1.78
CA ALA A 201 -20.02 -6.37 -1.65
C ALA A 201 -20.46 -5.21 -0.76
N SER A 202 -19.53 -4.56 -0.06
CA SER A 202 -19.86 -3.47 0.85
C SER A 202 -20.30 -2.23 0.09
N PRO A 203 -21.50 -1.67 0.35
CA PRO A 203 -21.93 -0.39 -0.23
C PRO A 203 -21.28 0.83 0.48
N ARG A 204 -20.35 0.59 1.40
CA ARG A 204 -19.76 1.63 2.26
C ARG A 204 -18.38 2.09 1.81
N LEU A 205 -17.87 1.50 0.74
CA LEU A 205 -16.60 1.80 0.11
C LEU A 205 -16.73 1.61 -1.41
N GLU A 206 -15.80 2.18 -2.15
CA GLU A 206 -15.72 2.00 -3.60
C GLU A 206 -15.06 0.65 -3.90
N ALA A 207 -15.70 -0.16 -4.75
CA ALA A 207 -15.18 -1.46 -5.17
C ALA A 207 -15.25 -1.56 -6.71
N PRO A 208 -14.29 -0.95 -7.43
CA PRO A 208 -14.38 -0.76 -8.89
C PRO A 208 -14.47 -2.07 -9.69
N VAL A 209 -13.96 -3.18 -9.14
CA VAL A 209 -14.00 -4.50 -9.80
C VAL A 209 -15.14 -5.40 -9.32
N ALA A 210 -16.03 -4.90 -8.45
CA ALA A 210 -17.12 -5.70 -7.88
C ALA A 210 -18.05 -6.28 -8.95
N SER A 211 -18.35 -5.51 -10.01
CA SER A 211 -19.17 -5.98 -11.14
C SER A 211 -18.54 -7.21 -11.81
N VAL A 212 -17.27 -7.11 -12.20
CA VAL A 212 -16.50 -8.21 -12.81
C VAL A 212 -16.46 -9.43 -11.90
N PHE A 213 -16.13 -9.24 -10.62
CA PHE A 213 -16.06 -10.35 -9.68
C PHE A 213 -17.43 -11.01 -9.49
N SER A 214 -18.52 -10.25 -9.46
CA SER A 214 -19.87 -10.79 -9.27
C SER A 214 -20.36 -11.67 -10.43
N GLU A 215 -19.85 -11.43 -11.63
CA GLU A 215 -20.14 -12.26 -12.80
C GLU A 215 -19.45 -13.63 -12.68
N HIS A 216 -18.23 -13.68 -12.12
CA HIS A 216 -17.43 -14.91 -12.08
C HIS A 216 -17.46 -15.66 -10.75
N ILE A 217 -17.41 -15.02 -9.59
CA ILE A 217 -17.40 -15.69 -8.29
C ILE A 217 -18.79 -16.23 -7.98
N VAL A 218 -18.87 -17.51 -7.61
CA VAL A 218 -20.15 -18.16 -7.28
C VAL A 218 -20.83 -17.43 -6.12
N GLY A 219 -22.08 -17.02 -6.30
CA GLY A 219 -22.90 -16.37 -5.26
C GLY A 219 -22.55 -14.92 -4.92
N LEU A 220 -21.51 -14.31 -5.49
CA LEU A 220 -21.13 -12.94 -5.11
C LEU A 220 -22.19 -11.90 -5.50
N LYS A 221 -22.89 -12.08 -6.63
CA LYS A 221 -24.01 -11.19 -7.03
C LYS A 221 -25.13 -11.14 -5.99
N ASP A 222 -25.54 -12.30 -5.49
CA ASP A 222 -26.58 -12.41 -4.46
C ASP A 222 -26.08 -11.89 -3.11
N TYR A 223 -24.80 -12.15 -2.80
CA TYR A 223 -24.14 -11.62 -1.63
C TYR A 223 -24.10 -10.08 -1.64
N ILE A 224 -23.83 -9.43 -2.77
CA ILE A 224 -23.93 -7.97 -2.93
C ILE A 224 -25.34 -7.47 -2.58
N ALA A 225 -26.39 -8.12 -3.09
CA ALA A 225 -27.76 -7.73 -2.80
C ALA A 225 -28.11 -7.88 -1.31
N LEU A 226 -27.64 -8.98 -0.68
CA LEU A 226 -27.74 -9.23 0.75
C LEU A 226 -27.08 -8.10 1.56
N ILE A 227 -25.79 -7.82 1.31
CA ILE A 227 -25.03 -6.84 2.09
C ILE A 227 -25.58 -5.42 1.91
N LYS A 228 -26.09 -5.06 0.73
CA LYS A 228 -26.79 -3.79 0.52
C LYS A 228 -28.01 -3.64 1.44
N ARG A 229 -28.84 -4.68 1.53
CA ARG A 229 -30.02 -4.69 2.42
C ARG A 229 -29.63 -4.63 3.89
N GLU A 230 -28.63 -5.41 4.31
CA GLU A 230 -28.18 -5.42 5.71
C GLU A 230 -27.52 -4.10 6.11
N SER A 231 -26.77 -3.47 5.21
CA SER A 231 -26.23 -2.13 5.43
C SER A 231 -27.36 -1.11 5.59
N ALA A 232 -28.38 -1.13 4.72
CA ALA A 232 -29.53 -0.24 4.83
C ALA A 232 -30.28 -0.44 6.16
N ARG A 233 -30.46 -1.70 6.58
CA ARG A 233 -31.08 -2.04 7.88
C ARG A 233 -30.29 -1.47 9.06
N GLN A 234 -28.96 -1.59 9.06
CA GLN A 234 -28.12 -1.03 10.12
C GLN A 234 -28.13 0.51 10.17
N LEU A 235 -28.35 1.17 9.03
CA LEU A 235 -28.39 2.63 8.93
C LEU A 235 -29.80 3.21 9.11
N ALA A 236 -30.83 2.37 9.21
CA ALA A 236 -32.20 2.83 9.39
C ALA A 236 -32.34 3.64 10.69
N GLY A 237 -32.80 4.89 10.57
CA GLY A 237 -32.96 5.82 11.69
C GLY A 237 -31.67 6.53 12.13
N LEU A 238 -30.54 6.28 11.47
CA LEU A 238 -29.30 7.03 11.68
C LEU A 238 -29.22 8.24 10.72
N PRO A 239 -28.47 9.30 11.08
CA PRO A 239 -28.25 10.43 10.18
C PRO A 239 -27.58 10.01 8.86
N GLU A 240 -28.11 10.47 7.73
CA GLU A 240 -27.58 10.11 6.39
C GLU A 240 -26.12 10.56 6.18
N ASN A 241 -25.74 11.68 6.78
CA ASN A 241 -24.40 12.27 6.72
C ASN A 241 -23.46 11.79 7.82
N MET A 242 -23.82 10.74 8.57
CA MET A 242 -22.95 10.16 9.60
C MET A 242 -21.63 9.68 8.97
N ALA A 243 -20.52 10.27 9.41
CA ALA A 243 -19.19 9.96 8.91
C ALA A 243 -18.74 8.55 9.36
N ASP A 244 -18.80 8.28 10.67
CA ASP A 244 -18.46 6.98 11.25
C ASP A 244 -19.69 6.06 11.24
N LYS A 245 -19.86 5.30 10.16
CA LYS A 245 -20.92 4.28 10.07
C LYS A 245 -20.57 3.10 10.98
N PRO A 246 -21.56 2.47 11.66
CA PRO A 246 -21.32 1.30 12.52
C PRO A 246 -20.56 0.18 11.79
N PHE A 247 -19.81 -0.68 12.45
CA PHE A 247 -19.12 -1.78 11.75
C PHE A 247 -20.10 -2.73 11.02
N LEU A 248 -19.93 -2.88 9.70
CA LEU A 248 -20.64 -3.89 8.90
C LEU A 248 -19.85 -5.18 8.89
N ASP A 249 -20.13 -6.07 9.83
CA ASP A 249 -19.41 -7.33 9.95
C ASP A 249 -19.84 -8.34 8.87
N LEU A 250 -19.07 -8.39 7.78
CA LEU A 250 -19.33 -9.27 6.64
C LEU A 250 -19.20 -10.76 6.98
N ARG A 251 -18.57 -11.10 8.11
CA ARG A 251 -18.40 -12.51 8.54
C ARG A 251 -19.71 -13.17 8.92
N GLN A 252 -20.74 -12.38 9.24
CA GLN A 252 -22.07 -12.88 9.60
C GLN A 252 -22.75 -13.68 8.48
N TRP A 253 -22.29 -13.52 7.23
CA TRP A 253 -22.88 -14.20 6.08
C TRP A 253 -21.81 -14.94 5.27
N PRO A 254 -22.06 -16.21 4.88
CA PRO A 254 -21.15 -16.95 4.03
C PRO A 254 -21.23 -16.45 2.58
N LEU A 255 -20.11 -16.52 1.86
CA LEU A 255 -20.03 -16.31 0.43
C LEU A 255 -19.81 -17.67 -0.25
N ALA A 256 -20.76 -18.13 -1.05
CA ALA A 256 -20.70 -19.49 -1.64
C ALA A 256 -19.42 -19.76 -2.45
N GLY A 257 -18.86 -18.72 -3.09
CA GLY A 257 -17.67 -18.79 -3.92
C GLY A 257 -16.35 -18.61 -3.19
N ALA A 258 -16.32 -18.40 -1.87
CA ALA A 258 -15.09 -18.21 -1.11
C ALA A 258 -15.17 -18.87 0.28
N GLU A 259 -14.20 -19.72 0.59
CA GLU A 259 -14.18 -20.55 1.80
C GLU A 259 -12.76 -20.63 2.35
N ALA A 260 -12.61 -20.48 3.67
CA ALA A 260 -11.40 -20.87 4.38
C ALA A 260 -11.55 -22.35 4.79
N VAL A 261 -10.97 -23.26 4.00
CA VAL A 261 -11.07 -24.71 4.27
C VAL A 261 -10.33 -25.05 5.58
N ASN A 262 -9.27 -24.30 5.87
CA ASN A 262 -8.60 -24.18 7.16
C ASN A 262 -7.79 -22.87 7.18
N ASP A 263 -7.04 -22.61 8.25
CA ASP A 263 -6.24 -21.39 8.42
C ASP A 263 -5.30 -21.07 7.26
N HIS A 264 -4.85 -22.07 6.49
CA HIS A 264 -3.87 -21.89 5.41
C HIS A 264 -4.33 -22.45 4.06
N LEU A 265 -5.63 -22.67 3.87
CA LEU A 265 -6.17 -23.11 2.59
C LEU A 265 -7.40 -22.31 2.21
N LEU A 266 -7.22 -21.39 1.27
CA LEU A 266 -8.28 -20.59 0.67
C LEU A 266 -8.87 -21.33 -0.53
N ARG A 267 -10.17 -21.60 -0.52
CA ARG A 267 -10.89 -22.12 -1.67
C ARG A 267 -11.71 -21.01 -2.32
N ILE A 268 -11.56 -20.87 -3.63
CA ILE A 268 -12.35 -19.95 -4.46
C ILE A 268 -13.06 -20.76 -5.55
N ARG A 269 -14.37 -20.55 -5.71
CA ARG A 269 -15.20 -21.19 -6.73
C ARG A 269 -15.71 -20.15 -7.71
N LEU A 270 -15.45 -20.40 -8.99
CA LEU A 270 -15.85 -19.55 -10.11
C LEU A 270 -16.90 -20.27 -10.95
N LYS A 271 -17.76 -19.50 -11.61
CA LYS A 271 -18.71 -19.98 -12.62
C LYS A 271 -17.95 -20.28 -13.91
N GLY A 272 -17.96 -21.54 -14.32
CA GLY A 272 -17.27 -22.00 -15.53
C GLY A 272 -15.75 -21.84 -15.48
N ARG A 273 -15.10 -22.06 -16.63
CA ARG A 273 -13.66 -21.83 -16.81
C ARG A 273 -13.40 -20.32 -16.93
N TYR A 274 -12.50 -19.79 -16.10
CA TYR A 274 -12.06 -18.40 -16.17
C TYR A 274 -10.52 -18.29 -16.09
N PRO A 275 -9.81 -18.43 -17.21
CA PRO A 275 -8.34 -18.45 -17.23
C PRO A 275 -7.70 -17.17 -16.69
N GLN A 276 -8.40 -16.04 -16.75
CA GLN A 276 -7.89 -14.74 -16.29
C GLN A 276 -7.83 -14.66 -14.75
N TRP A 277 -8.53 -15.53 -14.02
CA TRP A 277 -8.58 -15.50 -12.55
C TRP A 277 -7.20 -15.50 -11.89
N ARG A 278 -6.26 -16.30 -12.43
CA ARG A 278 -4.90 -16.35 -11.90
C ARG A 278 -4.17 -15.00 -11.93
N TYR A 279 -4.56 -14.08 -12.80
CA TYR A 279 -3.99 -12.74 -12.88
C TYR A 279 -4.68 -11.78 -11.92
N TRP A 280 -5.98 -11.98 -11.63
CA TRP A 280 -6.67 -11.27 -10.53
C TRP A 280 -6.04 -11.60 -9.18
N LEU A 281 -5.60 -12.84 -8.97
CA LEU A 281 -4.85 -13.24 -7.78
C LEU A 281 -3.48 -12.54 -7.62
N ALA A 282 -3.04 -11.77 -8.62
CA ALA A 282 -1.84 -10.94 -8.55
C ALA A 282 -2.15 -9.45 -8.37
N THR A 283 -3.42 -9.07 -8.18
CA THR A 283 -3.83 -7.67 -7.96
C THR A 283 -4.23 -7.40 -6.51
N SER A 284 -4.07 -6.16 -6.06
CA SER A 284 -4.41 -5.73 -4.70
C SER A 284 -5.86 -6.01 -4.29
N PHE A 285 -6.78 -6.10 -5.25
CA PHE A 285 -8.18 -6.49 -5.00
C PHE A 285 -8.33 -7.86 -4.34
N THR A 286 -7.31 -8.71 -4.43
CA THR A 286 -7.30 -10.04 -3.77
C THR A 286 -6.34 -10.12 -2.59
N SER A 287 -5.71 -9.00 -2.21
CA SER A 287 -4.93 -8.92 -0.96
C SER A 287 -5.80 -9.25 0.25
N PRO A 288 -5.25 -9.90 1.28
CA PRO A 288 -6.00 -10.22 2.48
C PRO A 288 -6.44 -8.92 3.17
N ILE A 289 -7.53 -8.97 3.92
CA ILE A 289 -8.01 -7.85 4.75
C ILE A 289 -8.40 -8.40 6.12
N PRO A 290 -7.84 -7.86 7.22
CA PRO A 290 -8.18 -8.29 8.56
C PRO A 290 -9.45 -7.57 9.00
N TRP A 291 -10.51 -8.33 9.31
CA TRP A 291 -11.78 -7.77 9.78
C TRP A 291 -11.61 -6.85 10.99
N GLU A 292 -10.59 -7.08 11.83
CA GLU A 292 -10.30 -6.28 13.00
C GLU A 292 -10.01 -4.82 12.65
N VAL A 293 -9.38 -4.57 11.50
CA VAL A 293 -9.03 -3.22 11.08
C VAL A 293 -10.27 -2.48 10.57
N ASP A 294 -11.17 -3.14 9.85
CA ASP A 294 -12.47 -2.55 9.50
C ASP A 294 -13.29 -2.24 10.76
N ALA A 295 -13.32 -3.15 11.74
CA ALA A 295 -13.99 -2.92 13.01
C ALA A 295 -13.37 -1.74 13.78
N PHE A 296 -12.05 -1.67 13.82
CA PHE A 296 -11.32 -0.58 14.47
C PHE A 296 -11.60 0.78 13.81
N TYR A 297 -11.57 0.86 12.48
CA TYR A 297 -11.80 2.12 11.75
C TYR A 297 -13.28 2.54 11.71
N ALA A 298 -14.22 1.66 12.02
CA ALA A 298 -15.64 2.00 12.12
C ALA A 298 -16.03 2.65 13.47
N GLN A 299 -15.06 2.91 14.36
CA GLN A 299 -15.34 3.47 15.69
C GLN A 299 -15.58 4.98 15.67
N PRO A 300 -16.28 5.53 16.69
CA PRO A 300 -16.56 6.96 16.77
C PRO A 300 -15.30 7.84 16.74
N GLY A 301 -15.32 8.87 15.91
CA GLY A 301 -14.26 9.87 15.78
C GLY A 301 -13.17 9.54 14.76
N MET A 302 -13.12 8.30 14.25
CA MET A 302 -12.08 7.85 13.33
C MET A 302 -12.06 8.64 12.02
N ALA A 303 -13.22 8.80 11.36
CA ALA A 303 -13.33 9.57 10.12
C ALA A 303 -12.98 11.04 10.32
N ALA A 304 -13.42 11.65 11.43
CA ALA A 304 -13.15 13.06 11.75
C ALA A 304 -11.65 13.34 11.97
N ARG A 305 -10.88 12.32 12.38
CA ARG A 305 -9.43 12.40 12.57
C ARG A 305 -8.63 11.83 11.40
N SER A 306 -9.29 11.46 10.30
CA SER A 306 -8.68 10.83 9.12
C SER A 306 -7.92 9.53 9.47
N ILE A 307 -8.43 8.78 10.44
CA ILE A 307 -7.91 7.46 10.80
C ILE A 307 -8.75 6.42 10.05
N GLY A 308 -8.27 5.99 8.89
CA GLY A 308 -8.93 4.97 8.06
C GLY A 308 -8.02 4.43 6.98
N TRP A 309 -8.51 3.48 6.19
CA TRP A 309 -7.75 2.76 5.17
C TRP A 309 -7.04 3.66 4.14
N ASN A 310 -7.63 4.80 3.80
CA ASN A 310 -7.07 5.69 2.77
C ASN A 310 -5.92 6.57 3.26
N GLN A 311 -5.69 6.65 4.57
CA GLN A 311 -4.55 7.35 5.17
C GLN A 311 -3.58 6.36 5.81
N TRP A 312 -4.12 5.30 6.42
CA TRP A 312 -3.39 4.30 7.20
C TRP A 312 -3.74 2.89 6.70
N PRO A 313 -3.30 2.51 5.49
CA PRO A 313 -3.47 1.15 5.00
C PRO A 313 -2.69 0.17 5.88
N VAL A 314 -3.28 -0.99 6.15
CA VAL A 314 -2.66 -2.06 6.94
C VAL A 314 -2.45 -3.26 6.04
N GLY A 315 -1.26 -3.85 6.08
CA GLY A 315 -0.90 -4.89 5.13
C GLY A 315 0.15 -5.85 5.64
N THR A 316 0.57 -6.74 4.75
CA THR A 316 1.51 -7.84 5.01
C THR A 316 2.72 -7.77 4.07
N GLY A 317 2.79 -6.70 3.27
CA GLY A 317 3.86 -6.44 2.34
C GLY A 317 5.16 -5.99 3.05
N PRO A 318 6.22 -5.77 2.27
CA PRO A 318 7.53 -5.38 2.79
C PRO A 318 7.56 -4.00 3.47
N PHE A 319 6.61 -3.11 3.17
CA PHE A 319 6.54 -1.76 3.74
C PHE A 319 5.21 -1.54 4.47
N MET A 320 5.17 -0.51 5.33
CA MET A 320 3.93 -0.06 5.99
C MET A 320 3.91 1.46 6.05
N MET A 321 2.71 2.04 6.06
CA MET A 321 2.55 3.48 6.29
C MET A 321 2.90 3.81 7.74
N THR A 322 3.92 4.64 7.95
CA THR A 322 4.34 5.10 9.29
C THR A 322 4.06 6.58 9.52
N GLU A 323 3.93 7.35 8.44
CA GLU A 323 3.70 8.78 8.48
C GLU A 323 2.83 9.18 7.28
N TYR A 324 1.84 10.04 7.53
CA TYR A 324 0.99 10.67 6.53
C TYR A 324 0.92 12.16 6.85
N VAL A 325 1.48 13.00 5.98
CA VAL A 325 1.65 14.45 6.18
C VAL A 325 0.74 15.25 5.28
#